data_AF-L1P6X3-F1
#
_entry.id   AF-L1P6X3-F1
#
_cell.length_a   1.000
_cell.length_b   1.000
_cell.length_c   1.000
_cell.angle_alpha   90.00
_cell.angle_beta   90.00
_cell.angle_gamma   90.00
#
_symmetry.space_group_name_H-M   'P 1'
#
loop_
_entity.id
_entity.type
_entity.pdbx_description
1 polymer ?
#
loop_
_entity_poly.entity_id
_entity_poly.type
_entity_poly.pdbx_seq_one_letter_code
_entity_poly.pdbx_strand_id
1 'polypeptide(L)'
;MFLHADFMHLFFNMYALWAFGSPLENIWGRNKFLFFYFSCGVGAALLQTAVNYYHVHQGLNALAMENVDPQGVIALISDGRYYPYWETIINKSTFDNMASALASTTIGASGAIYGILVAFGIFFPDTKLMMLFIPYPIAARYFIPIIVGLDLVLGITGSGGIFGGNIAHFAHIGGALIGFLIMLYWKRHSKF
;
A
#
# COMPACT_ATOMS: atom_id res chain seq x y z
N MET A 1 5.72 -0.52 8.84
CA MET A 1 6.92 0.33 8.65
C MET A 1 8.23 -0.39 8.96
N PHE A 2 8.38 -1.06 10.10
CA PHE A 2 9.69 -1.61 10.52
C PHE A 2 9.87 -3.12 10.25
N LEU A 3 8.79 -3.90 10.27
CA LEU A 3 8.81 -5.33 9.94
C LEU A 3 8.82 -5.52 8.42
N HIS A 4 9.50 -6.57 7.95
CA HIS A 4 9.64 -6.92 6.53
C HIS A 4 9.46 -8.42 6.35
N ALA A 5 8.89 -8.83 5.22
CA ALA A 5 8.55 -10.23 4.95
C ALA A 5 9.79 -11.11 4.68
N ASP A 6 10.78 -10.56 4.00
CA ASP A 6 12.00 -11.25 3.60
C ASP A 6 13.15 -10.25 3.38
N PHE A 7 14.34 -10.78 3.12
CA PHE A 7 15.55 -10.00 2.91
C PHE A 7 15.46 -9.08 1.68
N MET A 8 14.93 -9.56 0.55
CA MET A 8 14.83 -8.75 -0.68
C MET A 8 13.83 -7.61 -0.49
N HIS A 9 12.71 -7.87 0.19
CA HIS A 9 11.74 -6.85 0.55
C HIS A 9 12.36 -5.77 1.47
N LEU A 10 13.14 -6.17 2.47
CA LEU A 10 13.89 -5.23 3.31
C LEU A 10 14.90 -4.42 2.48
N PHE A 11 15.72 -5.10 1.67
CA PHE A 11 16.75 -4.48 0.86
C PHE A 11 16.19 -3.39 -0.06
N PHE A 12 15.16 -3.70 -0.85
CA PHE A 12 14.58 -2.73 -1.77
C PHE A 12 13.87 -1.59 -1.05
N ASN A 13 13.21 -1.84 0.07
CA ASN A 13 12.61 -0.77 0.87
C ASN A 13 13.67 0.19 1.40
N MET A 14 14.77 -0.33 1.95
CA MET A 14 15.84 0.52 2.48
C MET A 14 16.61 1.23 1.38
N TYR A 15 16.85 0.57 0.25
CA TYR A 15 17.45 1.19 -0.93
C TYR A 15 16.57 2.34 -1.46
N ALA A 16 15.26 2.14 -1.61
CA ALA A 16 14.36 3.18 -2.06
C ALA A 16 14.25 4.33 -1.04
N LEU A 17 14.16 4.02 0.26
CA LEU A 17 14.15 5.01 1.32
C LEU A 17 15.42 5.88 1.28
N TRP A 18 16.60 5.26 1.12
CA TRP A 18 17.85 5.99 1.02
C TRP A 18 17.94 6.79 -0.29
N ALA A 19 17.67 6.18 -1.44
CA ALA A 19 17.84 6.81 -2.75
C ALA A 19 16.89 8.01 -2.97
N PHE A 20 15.62 7.87 -2.58
CA PHE A 20 14.60 8.90 -2.81
C PHE A 20 14.34 9.76 -1.56
N GLY A 21 14.56 9.22 -0.37
CA GLY A 21 14.36 9.95 0.89
C GLY A 21 15.49 10.92 1.20
N SER A 22 16.77 10.53 1.02
CA SER A 22 17.90 11.39 1.38
C SER A 22 17.87 12.76 0.69
N PRO A 23 17.56 12.87 -0.63
CA PRO A 23 17.44 14.18 -1.29
C PRO A 23 16.34 15.06 -0.68
N LEU A 24 15.21 14.47 -0.27
CA LEU A 24 14.11 15.20 0.36
C LEU A 24 14.46 15.61 1.81
N GLU A 25 15.12 14.73 2.57
CA GLU A 25 15.62 15.05 3.91
C GLU A 25 16.62 16.20 3.88
N ASN A 26 17.52 16.22 2.90
CA ASN A 26 18.51 17.30 2.74
C ASN A 26 17.84 18.67 2.47
N ILE A 27 16.70 18.70 1.78
CA ILE A 27 15.96 19.94 1.49
C ILE A 27 15.10 20.36 2.69
N TRP A 28 14.38 19.41 3.31
CA TRP A 28 13.40 19.74 4.34
C TRP A 28 13.95 19.76 5.76
N GLY A 29 15.11 19.13 5.96
CA GLY A 29 15.65 18.78 7.27
C GLY A 29 14.93 17.59 7.91
N ARG A 30 15.64 16.96 8.86
CA ARG A 30 15.23 15.74 9.57
C ARG A 30 13.79 15.76 10.10
N ASN A 31 13.39 16.82 10.80
CA ASN A 31 12.08 16.84 11.49
C ASN A 31 10.90 16.82 10.52
N LYS A 32 10.98 17.62 9.44
CA LYS A 32 9.94 17.64 8.40
C LYS A 32 9.91 16.32 7.64
N PHE A 33 11.08 15.75 7.33
CA PHE A 33 11.17 14.45 6.68
C PHE A 33 10.55 13.33 7.53
N LEU A 34 10.87 13.26 8.83
CA LEU A 34 10.29 12.28 9.74
C LEU A 34 8.77 12.45 9.86
N PHE A 35 8.28 13.68 10.02
CA PHE A 35 6.85 13.96 10.03
C PHE A 35 6.18 13.44 8.75
N PHE A 36 6.76 13.74 7.59
CA PHE A 36 6.25 13.30 6.29
C PHE A 36 6.24 11.77 6.20
N TYR A 37 7.36 11.12 6.49
CA TYR A 37 7.52 9.67 6.43
C TYR A 37 6.51 8.92 7.31
N PHE A 38 6.37 9.33 8.57
CA PHE A 38 5.40 8.72 9.48
C PHE A 38 3.95 9.00 9.07
N SER A 39 3.64 10.21 8.60
CA SER A 39 2.29 10.54 8.14
C SER A 39 1.88 9.66 6.94
N CYS A 40 2.79 9.47 5.97
CA CYS A 40 2.56 8.55 4.86
C CYS A 40 2.38 7.09 5.33
N GLY A 41 3.16 6.66 6.33
CA GLY A 41 3.01 5.33 6.95
C GLY A 41 1.67 5.14 7.65
N VAL A 42 1.17 6.14 8.38
CA VAL A 42 -0.16 6.13 9.00
C VAL A 42 -1.25 6.11 7.92
N GLY A 43 -1.11 6.92 6.87
CA GLY A 43 -1.99 6.92 5.71
C GLY A 43 -2.13 5.55 5.04
N ALA A 44 -0.98 4.89 4.84
CA ALA A 44 -0.90 3.54 4.31
C ALA A 44 -1.67 2.54 5.18
N ALA A 45 -1.42 2.57 6.50
CA ALA A 45 -2.11 1.69 7.44
C ALA A 45 -3.63 1.93 7.43
N LEU A 46 -4.06 3.20 7.52
CA LEU A 46 -5.48 3.55 7.55
C LEU A 46 -6.22 3.10 6.30
N LEU A 47 -5.67 3.34 5.10
CA LEU A 47 -6.35 2.95 3.87
C LEU A 47 -6.43 1.43 3.71
N GLN A 48 -5.34 0.71 3.99
CA GLN A 48 -5.34 -0.75 3.92
C GLN A 48 -6.32 -1.35 4.94
N THR A 49 -6.35 -0.84 6.18
CA THR A 49 -7.29 -1.30 7.20
C THR A 49 -8.73 -1.00 6.80
N ALA A 50 -9.03 0.17 6.22
CA ALA A 50 -10.37 0.52 5.75
C ALA A 50 -10.85 -0.42 4.63
N VAL A 51 -9.98 -0.75 3.67
CA VAL A 51 -10.30 -1.68 2.58
C VAL A 51 -10.49 -3.10 3.11
N ASN A 52 -9.62 -3.58 4.00
CA ASN A 52 -9.78 -4.89 4.63
C ASN A 52 -11.09 -4.97 5.42
N TYR A 53 -11.42 -3.92 6.20
CA TYR A 53 -12.67 -3.82 6.92
C TYR A 53 -13.88 -3.93 5.99
N TYR A 54 -13.85 -3.23 4.86
CA TYR A 54 -14.91 -3.28 3.84
C TYR A 54 -15.11 -4.70 3.30
N HIS A 55 -14.03 -5.37 2.87
CA HIS A 55 -14.12 -6.73 2.32
C HIS A 55 -14.59 -7.77 3.34
N VAL A 56 -14.16 -7.65 4.59
CA VAL A 56 -14.64 -8.53 5.68
C VAL A 56 -16.14 -8.35 5.89
N HIS A 57 -16.62 -7.11 6.00
CA HIS A 57 -18.05 -6.86 6.21
C HIS A 57 -18.90 -7.24 5.00
N GLN A 58 -18.36 -7.08 3.78
CA GLN A 58 -19.02 -7.54 2.56
C GLN A 58 -19.24 -9.06 2.59
N GLY A 59 -18.23 -9.84 2.98
CA GLY A 59 -18.33 -11.29 3.11
C GLY A 59 -19.25 -11.73 4.25
N LEU A 60 -19.17 -11.08 5.42
CA LEU A 60 -20.08 -11.35 6.55
C LEU A 60 -21.55 -11.08 6.18
N ASN A 61 -21.83 -9.98 5.48
CA ASN A 61 -23.18 -9.66 5.02
C ASN A 61 -23.69 -10.68 3.99
N ALA A 62 -22.83 -11.13 3.07
CA ALA A 62 -23.20 -12.17 2.10
C ALA A 62 -23.52 -13.50 2.80
N LEU A 63 -22.74 -13.88 3.82
CA LEU A 63 -23.00 -15.06 4.64
C LEU A 63 -24.30 -14.94 5.45
N ALA A 64 -24.57 -13.75 6.01
CA ALA A 64 -25.81 -13.47 6.73
C ALA A 64 -27.06 -13.66 5.85
N MET A 65 -26.99 -13.29 4.57
CA MET A 65 -28.08 -13.49 3.60
C MET A 65 -28.37 -14.98 3.33
N GLU A 66 -27.38 -15.84 3.53
CA GLU A 66 -27.50 -17.30 3.45
C GLU A 66 -27.81 -17.95 4.82
N ASN A 67 -28.28 -17.16 5.79
CA ASN A 67 -28.61 -17.56 7.17
C ASN A 67 -27.40 -18.08 7.99
N VAL A 68 -26.19 -17.68 7.64
CA VAL A 68 -24.99 -17.95 8.44
C VAL A 68 -24.78 -16.82 9.44
N ASP A 69 -24.70 -17.17 10.74
CA ASP A 69 -24.52 -16.20 11.83
C ASP A 69 -23.15 -15.47 11.75
N PRO A 70 -23.11 -14.14 11.53
CA PRO A 70 -21.86 -13.40 11.40
C PRO A 70 -20.98 -13.43 12.65
N GLN A 71 -21.58 -13.48 13.83
CA GLN A 71 -20.88 -13.53 15.11
C GLN A 71 -20.15 -14.88 15.26
N GLY A 72 -20.82 -15.98 14.93
CA GLY A 72 -20.22 -17.30 14.83
C GLY A 72 -19.08 -17.37 13.81
N VAL A 73 -19.23 -16.72 12.66
CA VAL A 73 -18.15 -16.61 11.65
C VAL A 73 -16.93 -15.90 12.20
N ILE A 74 -17.11 -14.74 12.85
CA ILE A 74 -16.01 -13.98 13.47
C ILE A 74 -15.30 -14.82 14.54
N ALA A 75 -16.05 -15.53 15.40
CA ALA A 75 -15.49 -16.38 16.45
C ALA A 75 -14.64 -17.53 15.86
N LEU A 76 -15.14 -18.19 14.80
CA LEU A 76 -14.40 -19.25 14.11
C LEU A 76 -13.10 -18.72 13.50
N ILE A 77 -13.17 -17.58 12.82
CA ILE A 77 -12.00 -16.95 12.20
C ILE A 77 -10.98 -16.53 13.26
N SER A 78 -11.43 -16.02 14.41
CA SER A 78 -10.53 -15.68 15.51
C SER A 78 -9.78 -16.88 16.09
N ASP A 79 -10.37 -18.08 15.96
CA ASP A 79 -9.72 -19.36 16.29
C ASP A 79 -8.86 -19.92 15.14
N GLY A 80 -8.72 -19.19 14.03
CA GLY A 80 -8.01 -19.65 12.83
C GLY A 80 -8.75 -20.74 12.05
N ARG A 81 -10.08 -20.86 12.23
CA ARG A 81 -10.93 -21.86 11.57
C ARG A 81 -11.89 -21.21 10.58
N TYR A 82 -12.23 -21.96 9.52
CA TYR A 82 -13.30 -21.57 8.59
C TYR A 82 -14.00 -22.82 8.05
N TYR A 83 -15.21 -22.66 7.51
CA TYR A 83 -15.93 -23.73 6.84
C TYR A 83 -15.77 -23.62 5.31
N PRO A 84 -15.22 -24.65 4.63
CA PRO A 84 -15.09 -24.64 3.17
C PRO A 84 -16.41 -24.50 2.42
N TYR A 85 -17.53 -24.91 3.03
CA TYR A 85 -18.87 -24.77 2.45
C TYR A 85 -19.24 -23.31 2.15
N TRP A 86 -18.67 -22.32 2.85
CA TRP A 86 -18.90 -20.90 2.56
C TRP A 86 -18.61 -20.54 1.10
N GLU A 87 -17.58 -21.14 0.49
CA GLU A 87 -17.23 -20.95 -0.93
C GLU A 87 -18.34 -21.37 -1.90
N THR A 88 -19.26 -22.22 -1.44
CA THR A 88 -20.35 -22.77 -2.26
C THR A 88 -21.65 -21.99 -2.15
N ILE A 89 -21.80 -21.15 -1.12
CA ILE A 89 -23.04 -20.40 -0.84
C ILE A 89 -22.94 -18.91 -1.10
N ILE A 90 -21.74 -18.33 -1.06
CA ILE A 90 -21.54 -16.93 -1.43
C ILE A 90 -20.75 -16.82 -2.74
N ASN A 91 -20.83 -15.64 -3.36
CA ASN A 91 -20.07 -15.38 -4.58
C ASN A 91 -18.56 -15.59 -4.34
N LYS A 92 -17.91 -16.37 -5.22
CA LYS A 92 -16.48 -16.70 -5.11
C LYS A 92 -15.59 -15.48 -4.92
N SER A 93 -15.80 -14.38 -5.65
CA SER A 93 -14.97 -13.18 -5.51
C SER A 93 -15.18 -12.50 -4.15
N THR A 94 -16.39 -12.57 -3.59
CA THR A 94 -16.68 -12.05 -2.26
C THR A 94 -15.98 -12.88 -1.17
N PHE A 95 -16.01 -14.21 -1.31
CA PHE A 95 -15.25 -15.10 -0.43
C PHE A 95 -13.74 -14.84 -0.52
N ASP A 96 -13.18 -14.84 -1.74
CA ASP A 96 -11.75 -14.64 -1.99
C ASP A 96 -11.27 -13.28 -1.41
N ASN A 97 -12.04 -12.21 -1.59
CA ASN A 97 -11.73 -10.89 -1.04
C ASN A 97 -11.78 -10.86 0.48
N MET A 98 -12.79 -11.49 1.10
CA MET A 98 -12.89 -11.60 2.55
C MET A 98 -11.72 -12.40 3.13
N ALA A 99 -11.43 -13.57 2.55
CA ALA A 99 -10.33 -14.44 2.97
C ALA A 99 -8.97 -13.73 2.84
N SER A 100 -8.74 -13.05 1.71
CA SER A 100 -7.53 -12.24 1.49
C SER A 100 -7.42 -11.10 2.50
N ALA A 101 -8.52 -10.39 2.80
CA ALA A 101 -8.52 -9.31 3.78
C ALA A 101 -8.19 -9.77 5.21
N LEU A 102 -8.60 -11.00 5.57
CA LEU A 102 -8.29 -11.63 6.85
C LEU A 102 -6.85 -12.15 6.94
N ALA A 103 -6.32 -12.68 5.83
CA ALA A 103 -4.94 -13.14 5.73
C ALA A 103 -3.93 -12.01 5.48
N SER A 104 -4.41 -10.81 5.11
CA SER A 104 -3.58 -9.66 4.77
C SER A 104 -2.82 -9.13 5.98
N THR A 105 -1.50 -9.23 5.91
CA THR A 105 -0.60 -8.58 6.88
C THR A 105 0.01 -7.33 6.25
N THR A 106 -0.25 -6.15 6.81
CA THR A 106 0.40 -4.91 6.37
C THR A 106 1.81 -4.81 6.96
N ILE A 107 2.79 -5.39 6.27
CA ILE A 107 4.19 -5.46 6.69
C ILE A 107 5.04 -4.66 5.69
N GLY A 108 6.02 -3.90 6.19
CA GLY A 108 6.96 -3.15 5.35
C GLY A 108 6.92 -1.63 5.54
N ALA A 109 7.95 -0.95 5.02
CA ALA A 109 8.06 0.51 4.91
C ALA A 109 7.44 1.07 3.62
N SER A 110 7.07 0.20 2.68
CA SER A 110 6.72 0.53 1.30
C SER A 110 5.60 1.58 1.17
N GLY A 111 4.56 1.53 2.01
CA GLY A 111 3.51 2.56 2.03
C GLY A 111 4.07 3.97 2.22
N ALA A 112 4.95 4.16 3.22
CA ALA A 112 5.59 5.44 3.45
C ALA A 112 6.55 5.84 2.31
N ILE A 113 7.24 4.85 1.72
CA ILE A 113 8.13 5.04 0.56
C ILE A 113 7.33 5.49 -0.67
N TYR A 114 6.12 5.00 -0.91
CA TYR A 114 5.26 5.50 -1.98
C TYR A 114 4.92 6.99 -1.81
N GLY A 115 4.71 7.45 -0.58
CA GLY A 115 4.61 8.87 -0.27
C GLY A 115 5.90 9.65 -0.60
N ILE A 116 7.07 9.09 -0.26
CA ILE A 116 8.39 9.66 -0.60
C ILE A 116 8.57 9.74 -2.12
N LEU A 117 8.23 8.70 -2.86
CA LEU A 117 8.30 8.67 -4.32
C LEU A 117 7.45 9.78 -4.91
N VAL A 118 6.21 9.95 -4.46
CA VAL A 118 5.35 11.07 -4.91
C VAL A 118 6.02 12.42 -4.65
N ALA A 119 6.53 12.66 -3.44
CA ALA A 119 7.22 13.91 -3.14
C ALA A 119 8.48 14.12 -3.99
N PHE A 120 9.26 13.06 -4.21
CA PHE A 120 10.44 13.09 -5.06
C PHE A 120 10.07 13.45 -6.51
N GLY A 121 9.00 12.87 -7.05
CA GLY A 121 8.52 13.18 -8.41
C GLY A 121 8.06 14.63 -8.57
N ILE A 122 7.59 15.25 -7.50
CA ILE A 122 7.19 16.67 -7.49
C ILE A 122 8.41 17.59 -7.40
N PHE A 123 9.40 17.26 -6.56
CA PHE A 123 10.61 18.09 -6.37
C PHE A 123 11.64 17.92 -7.48
N PHE A 124 11.79 16.72 -8.02
CA PHE A 124 12.84 16.34 -8.96
C PHE A 124 12.27 15.75 -10.26
N PRO A 125 11.32 16.42 -10.94
CA PRO A 125 10.54 15.83 -12.03
C PRO A 125 11.39 15.40 -13.24
N ASP A 126 12.53 16.06 -13.46
CA ASP A 126 13.45 15.78 -14.58
C ASP A 126 14.57 14.80 -14.25
N THR A 127 14.62 14.29 -13.01
CA THR A 127 15.61 13.28 -12.65
C THR A 127 15.36 12.00 -13.45
N LYS A 128 16.39 11.60 -14.18
CA LYS A 128 16.41 10.41 -15.03
C LYS A 128 16.72 9.18 -14.18
N LEU A 129 15.69 8.36 -13.93
CA LEU A 129 15.78 7.14 -13.14
C LEU A 129 16.08 5.96 -14.07
N MET A 130 17.19 5.26 -13.81
CA MET A 130 17.51 4.00 -14.47
C MET A 130 16.90 2.85 -13.67
N MET A 131 16.17 1.97 -14.36
CA MET A 131 15.73 0.72 -13.76
C MET A 131 16.80 -0.34 -13.90
N LEU A 132 16.84 -1.28 -12.96
CA LEU A 132 17.80 -2.39 -12.98
C LEU A 132 17.73 -3.22 -14.28
N PHE A 133 16.55 -3.30 -14.92
CA PHE A 133 16.31 -4.15 -16.09
C PHE A 133 15.87 -3.40 -17.35
N ILE A 134 15.57 -2.10 -17.27
CA ILE A 134 15.21 -1.30 -18.45
C ILE A 134 16.38 -0.36 -18.75
N PRO A 135 17.09 -0.54 -19.88
CA PRO A 135 18.34 0.18 -20.16
C PRO A 135 18.12 1.65 -20.54
N TYR A 136 16.87 2.12 -20.59
CA TYR A 136 16.53 3.50 -20.91
C TYR A 136 16.12 4.28 -19.65
N PRO A 137 16.79 5.40 -19.32
CA PRO A 137 16.41 6.22 -18.17
C PRO A 137 15.07 6.94 -18.41
N ILE A 138 14.15 6.87 -17.45
CA ILE A 138 12.85 7.52 -17.52
C ILE A 138 12.80 8.65 -16.49
N ALA A 139 12.29 9.81 -16.89
CA ALA A 139 12.16 10.95 -15.98
C ALA A 139 11.14 10.65 -14.86
N ALA A 140 11.45 11.10 -13.64
CA ALA A 140 10.64 10.91 -12.44
C ALA A 140 9.18 11.33 -12.61
N ARG A 141 8.93 12.42 -13.37
CA ARG A 141 7.57 12.93 -13.71
C ARG A 141 6.67 11.91 -14.42
N TYR A 142 7.26 10.95 -15.14
CA TYR A 142 6.53 9.88 -15.81
C TYR A 142 6.60 8.60 -15.01
N PHE A 143 7.80 8.25 -14.53
CA PHE A 143 8.05 7.00 -13.84
C PHE A 143 7.16 6.82 -12.61
N ILE A 144 7.09 7.83 -11.74
CA ILE A 144 6.39 7.72 -10.45
C ILE A 144 4.87 7.57 -10.64
N PRO A 145 4.18 8.40 -11.44
CA PRO A 145 2.76 8.19 -11.70
C PRO A 145 2.45 6.84 -12.34
N ILE A 146 3.33 6.33 -13.22
CA ILE A 146 3.14 5.02 -13.86
C ILE A 146 3.21 3.89 -12.83
N ILE A 147 4.22 3.86 -11.96
CA ILE A 147 4.34 2.79 -10.96
C ILE A 147 3.22 2.85 -9.91
N VAL A 148 2.80 4.05 -9.50
CA VAL A 148 1.67 4.23 -8.57
C VAL A 148 0.36 3.80 -9.23
N GLY A 149 0.13 4.18 -10.48
CA GLY A 149 -1.06 3.80 -11.24
C GLY A 149 -1.12 2.29 -11.51
N LEU A 150 0.01 1.67 -11.87
CA LEU A 150 0.10 0.23 -12.07
C LEU A 150 -0.20 -0.52 -10.76
N ASP A 151 0.38 -0.08 -9.64
CA ASP A 151 0.16 -0.68 -8.34
C ASP A 151 -1.31 -0.57 -7.89
N LEU A 152 -1.98 0.56 -8.19
CA LEU A 152 -3.42 0.73 -7.98
C LEU A 152 -4.24 -0.27 -8.81
N VAL A 153 -3.91 -0.41 -10.10
CA VAL A 153 -4.62 -1.36 -10.98
C VAL A 153 -4.46 -2.78 -10.46
N LEU A 154 -3.25 -3.19 -10.11
CA LEU A 154 -2.99 -4.53 -9.56
C LEU A 154 -3.76 -4.79 -8.25
N GLY A 155 -3.82 -3.78 -7.38
CA GLY A 155 -4.62 -3.84 -6.16
C GLY A 155 -6.12 -4.01 -6.42
N ILE A 156 -6.66 -3.32 -7.42
CA ILE A 156 -8.08 -3.42 -7.81
C ILE A 156 -8.39 -4.76 -8.49
N THR A 157 -7.47 -5.27 -9.32
CA THR A 157 -7.65 -6.55 -10.02
C THR A 157 -7.39 -7.77 -9.14
N GLY A 158 -7.02 -7.58 -7.87
CA GLY A 158 -6.64 -8.66 -6.96
C GLY A 158 -5.44 -9.47 -7.47
N SER A 159 -4.63 -8.87 -8.34
CA SER A 159 -3.45 -9.50 -8.90
C SER A 159 -2.30 -9.38 -7.91
N GLY A 160 -1.55 -10.47 -7.71
CA GLY A 160 -0.36 -10.42 -6.86
C GLY A 160 0.70 -9.45 -7.38
N GLY A 161 1.76 -9.28 -6.60
CA GLY A 161 2.90 -8.47 -7.03
C GLY A 161 3.53 -8.96 -8.33
N ILE A 162 4.12 -8.02 -9.08
CA ILE A 162 4.87 -8.31 -10.32
C ILE A 162 6.00 -9.34 -10.07
N PHE A 163 6.49 -9.44 -8.84
CA PHE A 163 7.55 -10.36 -8.40
C PHE A 163 7.04 -11.50 -7.50
N GLY A 164 5.73 -11.73 -7.44
CA GLY A 164 5.10 -12.73 -6.55
C GLY A 164 4.93 -12.24 -5.12
N GLY A 165 4.03 -12.90 -4.38
CA GLY A 165 3.69 -12.57 -2.98
C GLY A 165 2.41 -11.74 -2.81
N ASN A 166 1.86 -11.78 -1.60
CA ASN A 166 0.66 -11.05 -1.22
C ASN A 166 1.05 -9.61 -0.87
N ILE A 167 0.75 -8.65 -1.76
CA ILE A 167 1.15 -7.25 -1.62
C ILE A 167 -0.04 -6.42 -1.13
N ALA A 168 0.18 -5.63 -0.09
CA ALA A 168 -0.78 -4.65 0.43
C ALA A 168 -0.83 -3.40 -0.48
N HIS A 169 -1.35 -3.56 -1.70
CA HIS A 169 -1.41 -2.48 -2.70
C HIS A 169 -2.14 -1.23 -2.18
N PHE A 170 -3.22 -1.39 -1.41
CA PHE A 170 -3.93 -0.24 -0.84
C PHE A 170 -3.11 0.51 0.22
N ALA A 171 -2.15 -0.15 0.87
CA ALA A 171 -1.19 0.53 1.73
C ALA A 171 -0.26 1.46 0.93
N HIS A 172 0.23 1.02 -0.23
CA HIS A 172 1.02 1.86 -1.12
C HIS A 172 0.25 3.09 -1.60
N ILE A 173 -1.00 2.89 -2.03
CA ILE A 173 -1.87 3.98 -2.48
C ILE A 173 -2.20 4.95 -1.33
N GLY A 174 -2.43 4.43 -0.12
CA GLY A 174 -2.70 5.26 1.05
C GLY A 174 -1.52 6.18 1.39
N GLY A 175 -0.30 5.65 1.34
CA GLY A 175 0.90 6.45 1.56
C GLY A 175 1.19 7.43 0.42
N ALA A 176 0.98 7.03 -0.84
CA ALA A 176 1.09 7.93 -2.00
C ALA A 176 0.09 9.10 -1.90
N LEU A 177 -1.16 8.82 -1.54
CA LEU A 177 -2.22 9.82 -1.37
C LEU A 177 -1.87 10.82 -0.27
N ILE A 178 -1.50 10.35 0.92
CA ILE A 178 -1.12 11.25 2.02
C ILE A 178 0.12 12.06 1.65
N GLY A 179 1.12 11.45 1.04
CA GLY A 179 2.30 12.15 0.55
C GLY A 179 1.94 13.26 -0.45
N PHE A 180 1.05 12.97 -1.40
CA PHE A 180 0.54 13.95 -2.35
C PHE A 180 -0.20 15.11 -1.66
N LEU A 181 -1.10 14.82 -0.72
CA LEU A 181 -1.88 15.83 -0.01
C LEU A 181 -0.98 16.75 0.84
N ILE A 182 -0.01 16.20 1.56
CA ILE A 182 0.96 16.99 2.32
C ILE A 182 1.78 17.87 1.37
N MET A 183 2.23 17.32 0.25
CA MET A 183 2.98 18.06 -0.77
C MET A 183 2.18 19.22 -1.37
N LEU A 184 0.90 19.01 -1.69
CA LEU A 184 0.00 20.06 -2.14
C LEU A 184 -0.16 21.16 -1.09
N TYR A 185 -0.33 20.78 0.17
CA TYR A 185 -0.47 21.71 1.27
C TYR A 185 0.81 22.55 1.46
N TRP A 186 1.98 21.91 1.52
CA TRP A 186 3.25 22.62 1.71
C TRP A 186 3.60 23.50 0.51
N LYS A 187 3.36 23.06 -0.73
CA LYS A 187 3.64 23.89 -1.92
C LYS A 187 2.85 25.20 -1.93
N ARG A 188 1.67 25.21 -1.31
CA ARG A 188 0.82 26.40 -1.20
C ARG A 188 1.20 27.32 -0.03
N HIS A 189 1.79 26.80 1.04
CA HIS A 189 1.98 27.54 2.30
C HIS A 189 3.46 27.69 2.73
N SER A 190 4.38 27.01 2.08
CA SER A 190 5.82 27.14 2.29
C SER A 190 6.45 27.71 1.02
N LYS A 191 7.21 28.80 1.16
CA LYS A 191 8.21 29.16 0.15
C LYS A 191 9.32 28.11 0.27
N PHE A 192 9.28 27.12 -0.60
CA PHE A 192 10.40 26.21 -0.80
C PHE A 192 11.49 26.89 -1.61
#